data_AF-D6YSL9-F1
#
_entry.id   AF-D6YSL9-F1
#
_cell.length_a   1.000
_cell.length_b   1.000
_cell.length_c   1.000
_cell.angle_alpha   90.00
_cell.angle_beta   90.00
_cell.angle_gamma   90.00
#
_symmetry.space_group_name_H-M   'P 1'
#
loop_
_entity.id
_entity.type
_entity.pdbx_description
1 polymer ?
#
loop_
_entity_poly.entity_id
_entity_poly.type
_entity_poly.pdbx_seq_one_letter_code
_entity_poly.pdbx_strand_id
1 'polypeptide(L)'
;MFKPKARPFPPGTFVPTPLRVVSIIHLCIAFSALLFDLGYPFMGKLFEDKRLNSIYESVIAESALYQQLSFEKQTEIQAAHQALLNRMHQPFSTKFDHAMRILLIELPPFQKAWIFFSIIIPILILMKIDGAHRAAWILPIITLVFIANQFTFPTVPEKWKENALFPTEQMLLDQYLGEPLANSISDQREQLLKGWHLYLIKEWSKEEPSQTESDFKRQLSKGLFAFNLARIDAIQQDSLFPSYLRNKEPFLLVMFLLWNLFFAWFANRRKWFIL
;
A
#
# COMPACT_ATOMS: atom_id res chain seq x y z
N MET A 1 -17.56 -22.13 -53.96
CA MET A 1 -17.77 -21.18 -52.85
C MET A 1 -16.56 -20.25 -52.80
N PHE A 2 -16.63 -19.10 -53.49
CA PHE A 2 -15.51 -18.17 -53.60
C PHE A 2 -15.40 -17.35 -52.30
N LYS A 3 -14.29 -17.50 -51.56
CA LYS A 3 -13.98 -16.59 -50.45
C LYS A 3 -13.80 -15.19 -51.04
N PRO A 4 -14.55 -14.17 -50.58
CA PRO A 4 -14.35 -12.80 -51.05
C PRO A 4 -12.90 -12.39 -50.76
N LYS A 5 -12.18 -11.97 -51.81
CA LYS A 5 -10.84 -11.37 -51.65
C LYS A 5 -10.99 -10.13 -50.79
N ALA A 6 -10.38 -10.14 -49.60
CA ALA A 6 -10.35 -8.97 -48.73
C ALA A 6 -9.76 -7.79 -49.51
N ARG A 7 -10.51 -6.68 -49.60
CA ARG A 7 -10.00 -5.46 -50.23
C ARG A 7 -8.81 -4.98 -49.40
N PRO A 8 -7.64 -4.70 -50.01
CA PRO A 8 -6.53 -4.14 -49.28
C PRO A 8 -6.96 -2.77 -48.74
N PHE A 9 -6.82 -2.58 -47.43
CA PHE A 9 -7.03 -1.28 -46.82
C PHE A 9 -5.97 -0.30 -47.35
N PRO A 10 -6.30 1.00 -47.51
CA PRO A 10 -5.32 1.99 -47.89
C PRO A 10 -4.10 1.96 -46.95
N PRO A 11 -2.87 2.12 -47.46
CA PRO A 11 -1.71 2.34 -46.59
C PRO A 11 -1.99 3.52 -45.65
N GLY A 12 -1.56 3.40 -44.40
CA GLY A 12 -1.88 4.40 -43.37
C GLY A 12 -3.30 4.33 -42.78
N THR A 13 -4.14 3.33 -43.11
CA THR A 13 -5.46 3.16 -42.46
C THR A 13 -5.35 2.72 -41.01
N PHE A 14 -4.32 1.96 -40.65
CA PHE A 14 -4.13 1.42 -39.30
C PHE A 14 -2.95 2.03 -38.56
N VAL A 15 -3.04 2.16 -37.24
CA VAL A 15 -1.86 2.46 -36.41
C VAL A 15 -0.93 1.26 -36.50
N PRO A 16 0.38 1.46 -36.68
CA PRO A 16 1.34 0.36 -36.72
C PRO A 16 1.18 -0.55 -35.51
N THR A 17 1.14 -1.87 -35.74
CA THR A 17 0.84 -2.87 -34.71
C THR A 17 1.67 -2.71 -33.43
N PRO A 18 3.00 -2.46 -33.49
CA PRO A 18 3.78 -2.32 -32.26
C PRO A 18 3.41 -1.06 -31.47
N LEU A 19 3.11 0.06 -32.13
CA LEU A 19 2.63 1.29 -31.47
C LEU A 19 1.26 1.05 -30.81
N ARG A 20 0.37 0.32 -31.49
CA ARG A 20 -0.92 -0.08 -30.94
C ARG A 20 -0.75 -0.90 -29.66
N VAL A 21 0.10 -1.92 -29.68
CA VAL A 21 0.35 -2.79 -28.52
C VAL A 21 0.94 -1.99 -27.36
N VAL A 22 1.95 -1.15 -27.61
CA VAL A 22 2.56 -0.30 -26.56
C VAL A 22 1.55 0.69 -25.97
N SER A 23 0.70 1.32 -26.79
CA SER A 23 -0.39 2.19 -26.32
C SER A 23 -1.39 1.43 -25.45
N ILE A 24 -1.76 0.21 -25.82
CA ILE A 24 -2.67 -0.63 -25.02
C ILE A 24 -2.02 -0.99 -23.68
N ILE A 25 -0.76 -1.42 -23.67
CA ILE A 25 -0.03 -1.74 -22.42
C ILE A 25 0.04 -0.50 -21.52
N HIS A 26 0.34 0.67 -22.07
CA HIS A 26 0.37 1.92 -21.32
C HIS A 26 -0.99 2.26 -20.71
N LEU A 27 -2.10 2.07 -21.46
CA LEU A 27 -3.45 2.22 -20.94
C LEU A 27 -3.73 1.24 -19.79
N CYS A 28 -3.35 -0.03 -19.92
CA CYS A 28 -3.50 -1.00 -18.84
C CYS A 28 -2.79 -0.53 -17.57
N ILE A 29 -1.56 -0.02 -17.68
CA ILE A 29 -0.81 0.51 -16.52
C ILE A 29 -1.53 1.72 -15.91
N ALA A 30 -2.01 2.66 -16.74
CA ALA A 30 -2.71 3.85 -16.26
C ALA A 30 -4.03 3.51 -15.55
N PHE A 31 -4.82 2.59 -16.12
CA PHE A 31 -6.04 2.10 -15.50
C PHE A 31 -5.78 1.28 -14.24
N SER A 32 -4.73 0.45 -14.21
CA SER A 32 -4.34 -0.26 -12.99
C SER A 32 -3.97 0.72 -11.87
N ALA A 33 -3.23 1.79 -12.16
CA ALA A 33 -2.91 2.83 -11.19
C ALA A 33 -4.18 3.53 -10.69
N LEU A 34 -5.07 3.94 -11.60
CA LEU A 34 -6.34 4.58 -11.25
C LEU A 34 -7.23 3.67 -10.38
N LEU A 35 -7.33 2.38 -10.73
CA LEU A 35 -8.10 1.40 -9.97
C LEU A 35 -7.48 1.10 -8.61
N PHE A 36 -6.15 1.15 -8.49
CA PHE A 36 -5.48 1.00 -7.21
C PHE A 36 -5.83 2.16 -6.27
N ASP A 37 -5.77 3.39 -6.77
CA ASP A 37 -6.12 4.61 -6.01
C ASP A 37 -7.61 4.60 -5.61
N LEU A 38 -8.51 4.22 -6.53
CA LEU A 38 -9.96 4.13 -6.27
C LEU A 38 -10.35 2.94 -5.40
N GLY A 39 -9.60 1.84 -5.44
CA GLY A 39 -9.87 0.61 -4.70
C GLY A 39 -9.48 0.71 -3.22
N TYR A 40 -8.60 1.64 -2.85
CA TYR A 40 -8.08 1.75 -1.49
C TYR A 40 -9.16 1.95 -0.41
N PRO A 41 -10.16 2.83 -0.56
CA PRO A 41 -11.23 2.99 0.44
C PRO A 41 -12.05 1.72 0.68
N PHE A 42 -12.06 0.79 -0.28
CA PHE A 42 -12.81 -0.45 -0.19
C PHE A 42 -11.97 -1.59 0.39
N MET A 43 -10.74 -1.74 -0.08
CA MET A 43 -9.87 -2.85 0.29
C MET A 43 -8.83 -2.41 1.32
N GLY A 44 -7.98 -1.44 1.00
CA GLY A 44 -6.89 -1.00 1.87
C GLY A 44 -7.39 -0.53 3.24
N LYS A 45 -8.33 0.41 3.25
CA LYS A 45 -8.94 0.91 4.48
C LYS A 45 -9.68 -0.17 5.27
N LEU A 46 -10.35 -1.11 4.59
CA LEU A 46 -11.04 -2.22 5.26
C LEU A 46 -10.04 -3.17 5.91
N PHE A 47 -8.90 -3.46 5.28
CA PHE A 47 -7.84 -4.26 5.88
C PHE A 47 -7.22 -3.57 7.09
N GLU A 48 -6.97 -2.27 7.00
CA GLU A 48 -6.51 -1.46 8.14
C GLU A 48 -7.52 -1.49 9.29
N ASP A 49 -8.79 -1.19 9.02
CA ASP A 49 -9.84 -1.18 10.05
C ASP A 49 -10.01 -2.59 10.68
N LYS A 50 -9.95 -3.67 9.89
CA LYS A 50 -9.97 -5.05 10.41
C LYS A 50 -8.76 -5.39 11.27
N ARG A 51 -7.57 -4.96 10.85
CA ARG A 51 -6.33 -5.12 11.63
C ARG A 51 -6.47 -4.43 12.98
N LEU A 52 -6.95 -3.19 12.99
CA LEU A 52 -7.20 -2.43 14.22
C LEU A 52 -8.26 -3.10 15.09
N ASN A 53 -9.35 -3.58 14.50
CA ASN A 53 -10.42 -4.25 15.23
C ASN A 53 -9.89 -5.50 15.95
N SER A 54 -9.02 -6.29 15.31
CA SER A 54 -8.39 -7.44 15.94
C SER A 54 -7.52 -7.07 17.15
N ILE A 55 -6.86 -5.90 17.12
CA ILE A 55 -6.08 -5.41 18.28
C ILE A 55 -7.03 -5.05 19.43
N TYR A 56 -8.08 -4.26 19.15
CA TYR A 56 -9.08 -3.90 20.16
C TYR A 56 -9.76 -5.12 20.77
N GLU A 57 -10.22 -6.06 19.93
CA GLU A 57 -10.85 -7.31 20.39
C GLU A 57 -9.90 -8.12 21.27
N SER A 58 -8.61 -8.20 20.93
CA SER A 58 -7.64 -8.94 21.75
C SER A 58 -7.45 -8.34 23.15
N VAL A 59 -7.53 -7.00 23.28
CA VAL A 59 -7.40 -6.31 24.57
C VAL A 59 -8.69 -6.43 25.38
N ILE A 60 -9.85 -6.30 24.73
CA ILE A 60 -11.17 -6.38 25.40
C ILE A 60 -11.50 -7.82 25.82
N ALA A 61 -11.09 -8.83 25.04
CA ALA A 61 -11.36 -10.23 25.32
C ALA A 61 -10.69 -10.74 26.61
N GLU A 62 -9.54 -10.17 26.98
CA GLU A 62 -8.82 -10.49 28.21
C GLU A 62 -9.44 -9.79 29.44
N SER A 63 -10.69 -10.18 29.74
CA SER A 63 -11.56 -9.49 30.72
C SER A 63 -10.90 -9.23 32.08
N ALA A 64 -10.11 -10.19 32.59
CA ALA A 64 -9.42 -10.05 33.88
C ALA A 64 -8.34 -8.96 33.88
N LEU A 65 -7.59 -8.82 32.78
CA LEU A 65 -6.56 -7.79 32.63
C LEU A 65 -7.17 -6.44 32.23
N TYR A 66 -8.20 -6.47 31.38
CA TYR A 66 -8.94 -5.28 30.97
C TYR A 66 -9.59 -4.56 32.16
N GLN A 67 -10.17 -5.31 33.11
CA GLN A 67 -10.76 -4.76 34.33
C GLN A 67 -9.75 -4.11 35.27
N GLN A 68 -8.46 -4.42 35.14
CA GLN A 68 -7.39 -3.79 35.93
C GLN A 68 -7.01 -2.40 35.42
N LEU A 69 -7.42 -2.04 34.19
CA LEU A 69 -7.20 -0.70 33.65
C LEU A 69 -8.04 0.34 34.39
N SER A 70 -7.61 1.60 34.37
CA SER A 70 -8.42 2.70 34.89
C SER A 70 -9.73 2.83 34.11
N PHE A 71 -10.79 3.27 34.79
CA PHE A 71 -12.11 3.47 34.17
C PHE A 71 -12.04 4.42 32.95
N GLU A 72 -11.20 5.46 33.04
CA GLU A 72 -10.95 6.40 31.94
C GLU A 72 -10.38 5.68 30.71
N LYS A 73 -9.37 4.82 30.89
CA LYS A 73 -8.74 4.09 29.79
C LYS A 73 -9.69 3.06 29.18
N GLN A 74 -10.48 2.38 30.00
CA GLN A 74 -11.50 1.45 29.52
C GLN A 74 -12.54 2.18 28.65
N THR A 75 -13.01 3.34 29.10
CA THR A 75 -13.99 4.16 28.37
C THR A 75 -13.40 4.65 27.05
N GLU A 76 -12.13 5.08 27.05
CA GLU A 76 -11.42 5.52 25.86
C GLU A 76 -11.30 4.39 24.82
N ILE A 77 -10.87 3.20 25.24
CA ILE A 77 -10.72 2.02 24.38
C ILE A 77 -12.08 1.62 23.80
N GLN A 78 -13.15 1.58 24.61
CA GLN A 78 -14.50 1.26 24.15
C GLN A 78 -15.04 2.29 23.16
N ALA A 79 -14.85 3.58 23.43
CA ALA A 79 -15.28 4.64 22.52
C ALA A 79 -14.55 4.55 21.18
N ALA A 80 -13.24 4.31 21.19
CA ALA A 80 -12.44 4.12 19.98
C ALA A 80 -12.86 2.87 19.20
N HIS A 81 -13.10 1.75 19.89
CA HIS A 81 -13.57 0.50 19.28
C HIS A 81 -14.96 0.67 18.64
N GLN A 82 -15.89 1.33 19.32
CA GLN A 82 -17.22 1.60 18.77
C GLN A 82 -17.15 2.54 17.55
N ALA A 83 -16.29 3.57 17.59
CA ALA A 83 -16.06 4.44 16.45
C ALA A 83 -15.50 3.67 15.25
N LEU A 84 -14.59 2.72 15.49
CA LEU A 84 -14.04 1.84 14.46
C LEU A 84 -15.09 0.92 13.85
N LEU A 85 -15.94 0.27 14.67
CA LEU A 85 -17.04 -0.56 14.19
C LEU A 85 -18.01 0.23 13.32
N ASN A 86 -18.38 1.44 13.75
CA ASN A 86 -19.22 2.36 12.96
C ASN A 86 -18.55 2.70 11.62
N ARG A 87 -17.22 2.86 11.58
CA ARG A 87 -16.45 3.14 10.37
C ARG A 87 -16.44 1.94 9.42
N MET A 88 -16.26 0.73 9.94
CA MET A 88 -16.29 -0.52 9.16
C MET A 88 -17.65 -0.74 8.50
N HIS A 89 -18.73 -0.39 9.20
CA HIS A 89 -20.12 -0.54 8.75
C HIS A 89 -20.63 0.62 7.89
N GLN A 90 -19.76 1.56 7.49
CA GLN A 90 -20.15 2.62 6.56
C GLN A 90 -20.72 2.05 5.25
N PRO A 91 -21.80 2.65 4.72
CA PRO A 91 -22.41 2.18 3.49
C PRO A 91 -21.47 2.40 2.30
N PHE A 92 -21.73 1.64 1.24
CA PHE A 92 -20.96 1.71 0.00
C PHE A 92 -20.87 3.13 -0.57
N SER A 93 -21.96 3.90 -0.51
CA SER A 93 -22.01 5.29 -0.99
C SER A 93 -20.98 6.18 -0.30
N THR A 94 -20.86 6.10 1.02
CA THR A 94 -19.86 6.89 1.77
C THR A 94 -18.43 6.50 1.40
N LYS A 95 -18.17 5.21 1.15
CA LYS A 95 -16.86 4.74 0.68
C LYS A 95 -16.56 5.23 -0.74
N PHE A 96 -17.57 5.25 -1.61
CA PHE A 96 -17.47 5.78 -2.96
C PHE A 96 -17.21 7.29 -2.96
N ASP A 97 -17.94 8.06 -2.15
CA ASP A 97 -17.72 9.50 -1.99
C ASP A 97 -16.30 9.80 -1.50
N HIS A 98 -15.80 8.98 -0.56
CA HIS A 98 -14.42 9.08 -0.12
C HIS A 98 -13.41 8.76 -1.23
N ALA A 99 -13.66 7.73 -2.05
CA ALA A 99 -12.82 7.41 -3.20
C ALA A 99 -12.78 8.55 -4.23
N MET A 100 -13.93 9.16 -4.51
CA MET A 100 -14.02 10.32 -5.38
C MET A 100 -13.30 11.54 -4.80
N ARG A 101 -13.43 11.77 -3.49
CA ARG A 101 -12.69 12.84 -2.79
C ARG A 101 -11.19 12.62 -2.86
N ILE A 102 -10.71 11.39 -2.68
CA ILE A 102 -9.29 11.06 -2.83
C ILE A 102 -8.83 11.43 -4.24
N LEU A 103 -9.54 10.93 -5.26
CA LEU A 103 -9.18 11.15 -6.66
C LEU A 103 -9.19 12.64 -7.05
N LEU A 104 -10.19 13.40 -6.59
CA LEU A 104 -10.40 14.79 -7.01
C LEU A 104 -9.62 15.81 -6.18
N ILE A 105 -9.44 15.55 -4.89
CA ILE A 105 -8.88 16.53 -3.93
C ILE A 105 -7.53 16.05 -3.42
N GLU A 106 -7.47 14.86 -2.81
CA GLU A 106 -6.31 14.46 -1.99
C GLU A 106 -5.10 14.00 -2.82
N LEU A 107 -5.35 13.47 -4.02
CA LEU A 107 -4.29 12.97 -4.89
C LEU A 107 -3.36 14.11 -5.37
N PRO A 108 -2.02 13.94 -5.36
CA PRO A 108 -1.11 14.99 -5.77
C PRO A 108 -1.40 15.47 -7.20
N PRO A 109 -1.32 16.79 -7.48
CA PRO A 109 -1.70 17.34 -8.78
C PRO A 109 -0.91 16.72 -9.94
N PHE A 110 0.37 16.44 -9.75
CA PHE A 110 1.20 15.79 -10.77
C PHE A 110 0.81 14.33 -11.03
N GLN A 111 0.35 13.60 -10.01
CA GLN A 111 -0.16 12.24 -10.20
C GLN A 111 -1.51 12.27 -10.92
N LYS A 112 -2.41 13.22 -10.59
CA LYS A 112 -3.67 13.43 -11.32
C LYS A 112 -3.39 13.72 -12.80
N ALA A 113 -2.49 14.67 -13.07
CA ALA A 113 -2.09 15.03 -14.42
C ALA A 113 -1.50 13.82 -15.16
N TRP A 114 -0.61 13.07 -14.51
CA TRP A 114 -0.05 11.86 -15.11
C TRP A 114 -1.12 10.83 -15.47
N ILE A 115 -2.06 10.49 -14.57
CA ILE A 115 -3.14 9.54 -14.86
C ILE A 115 -3.97 10.04 -16.05
N PHE A 116 -4.39 11.30 -16.01
CA PHE A 116 -5.20 11.91 -17.06
C PHE A 116 -4.52 11.83 -18.44
N PHE A 117 -3.27 12.27 -18.55
CA PHE A 117 -2.53 12.24 -19.80
C PHE A 117 -2.15 10.82 -20.24
N SER A 118 -1.91 9.90 -19.30
CA SER A 118 -1.61 8.50 -19.59
C SER A 118 -2.82 7.73 -20.11
N ILE A 119 -4.03 8.22 -19.88
CA ILE A 119 -5.26 7.67 -20.50
C ILE A 119 -5.51 8.35 -21.85
N ILE A 120 -5.47 9.68 -21.89
CA ILE A 120 -5.86 10.43 -23.09
C ILE A 120 -4.86 10.22 -24.22
N ILE A 121 -3.56 10.35 -23.98
CA ILE A 121 -2.56 10.32 -25.06
C ILE A 121 -2.60 8.99 -25.83
N PRO A 122 -2.58 7.80 -25.19
CA PRO A 122 -2.70 6.56 -25.94
C PRO A 122 -4.03 6.44 -26.71
N ILE A 123 -5.15 6.91 -26.17
CA ILE A 123 -6.44 6.93 -26.89
C ILE A 123 -6.33 7.80 -28.15
N LEU A 124 -5.79 9.02 -28.03
CA LEU A 124 -5.60 9.91 -29.18
C LEU A 124 -4.64 9.31 -30.22
N ILE A 125 -3.58 8.61 -29.79
CA ILE A 125 -2.67 7.86 -30.67
C ILE A 125 -3.43 6.73 -31.40
N LEU A 126 -4.26 5.97 -30.70
CA LEU A 126 -5.07 4.89 -31.27
C LEU A 126 -6.13 5.43 -32.25
N MET A 127 -6.67 6.62 -31.97
CA MET A 127 -7.59 7.36 -32.84
C MET A 127 -6.89 8.10 -33.99
N LYS A 128 -5.55 8.04 -34.08
CA LYS A 128 -4.74 8.67 -35.13
C LYS A 128 -4.86 10.19 -35.20
N ILE A 129 -5.05 10.83 -34.06
CA ILE A 129 -5.12 12.29 -34.02
C ILE A 129 -3.71 12.86 -34.23
N ASP A 130 -3.61 13.79 -35.16
CA ASP A 130 -2.35 14.46 -35.49
C ASP A 130 -1.77 15.15 -34.25
N GLY A 131 -0.47 14.98 -34.03
CA GLY A 131 0.23 15.55 -32.87
C GLY A 131 0.13 14.76 -31.58
N ALA A 132 -0.74 13.74 -31.47
CA ALA A 132 -0.85 12.91 -30.26
C ALA A 132 0.48 12.21 -29.89
N HIS A 133 1.25 11.80 -30.90
CA HIS A 133 2.59 11.26 -30.69
C HIS A 133 3.54 12.27 -30.04
N ARG A 134 3.51 13.55 -30.44
CA ARG A 134 4.34 14.60 -29.84
C ARG A 134 3.91 14.87 -28.40
N ALA A 135 2.60 14.86 -28.14
CA ALA A 135 2.05 15.03 -26.80
C ALA A 135 2.54 13.96 -25.80
N ALA A 136 2.97 12.77 -26.27
CA ALA A 136 3.55 11.74 -25.40
C ALA A 136 4.78 12.21 -24.59
N TRP A 137 5.49 13.24 -25.05
CA TRP A 137 6.60 13.85 -24.29
C TRP A 137 6.16 14.61 -23.03
N ILE A 138 4.88 14.94 -22.89
CA ILE A 138 4.34 15.54 -21.67
C ILE A 138 4.50 14.59 -20.48
N LEU A 139 4.35 13.27 -20.70
CA LEU A 139 4.40 12.26 -19.64
C LEU A 139 5.73 12.19 -18.88
N PRO A 140 6.90 12.09 -19.54
CA PRO A 140 8.18 12.12 -18.83
C PRO A 140 8.44 13.48 -18.15
N ILE A 141 7.96 14.59 -18.71
CA ILE A 141 8.08 15.92 -18.07
C ILE A 141 7.30 15.96 -16.76
N ILE A 142 6.03 15.55 -16.77
CA ILE A 142 5.20 15.48 -15.55
C ILE A 142 5.86 14.56 -14.52
N THR A 143 6.41 13.43 -14.98
CA THR A 143 7.08 12.46 -14.10
C THR A 143 8.33 13.06 -13.46
N LEU A 144 9.15 13.78 -14.21
CA LEU A 144 10.34 14.47 -13.68
C LEU A 144 9.95 15.53 -12.65
N VAL A 145 8.91 16.32 -12.92
CA VAL A 145 8.43 17.34 -11.97
C VAL A 145 7.88 16.67 -10.70
N PHE A 146 7.14 15.57 -10.84
CA PHE A 146 6.67 14.79 -9.70
C PHE A 146 7.82 14.26 -8.84
N ILE A 147 8.86 13.70 -9.47
CA ILE A 147 10.06 13.20 -8.79
C ILE A 147 10.82 14.35 -8.10
N ALA A 148 11.01 15.48 -8.78
CA ALA A 148 11.66 16.65 -8.21
C ALA A 148 10.87 17.19 -7.00
N ASN A 149 9.54 17.20 -7.08
CA ASN A 149 8.67 17.59 -5.98
C ASN A 149 8.80 16.64 -4.78
N GLN A 150 8.86 15.32 -5.02
CA GLN A 150 9.10 14.31 -3.97
C GLN A 150 10.45 14.51 -3.26
N PHE A 151 11.52 14.81 -4.00
CA PHE A 151 12.83 15.05 -3.41
C PHE A 151 12.94 16.40 -2.69
N THR A 152 12.23 17.43 -3.18
CA THR A 152 12.25 18.78 -2.58
C THR A 152 11.40 18.85 -1.32
N PHE A 153 10.26 18.16 -1.33
CA PHE A 153 9.33 18.08 -0.22
C PHE A 153 9.17 16.61 0.19
N PRO A 154 10.23 16.00 0.77
CA PRO A 154 10.16 14.62 1.20
C PRO A 154 9.08 14.52 2.25
N THR A 155 8.04 13.76 1.93
CA THR A 155 7.07 13.34 2.93
C THR A 155 7.78 12.32 3.78
N VAL A 156 8.20 12.73 4.98
CA VAL A 156 8.83 11.83 5.94
C VAL A 156 7.94 10.59 6.01
N PRO A 157 8.45 9.39 5.66
CA PRO A 157 7.68 8.18 5.90
C PRO A 157 7.37 8.20 7.38
N GLU A 158 6.08 8.36 7.70
CA GLU A 158 5.58 8.18 9.04
C GLU A 158 5.93 6.72 9.35
N LYS A 159 7.09 6.50 9.96
CA LYS A 159 7.40 5.22 10.56
C LYS A 159 6.28 5.08 11.57
N TRP A 160 5.35 4.18 11.28
CA TRP A 160 4.24 3.92 12.18
C TRP A 160 4.86 3.75 13.56
N LYS A 161 4.46 4.56 14.54
CA LYS A 161 5.08 4.49 15.87
C LYS A 161 4.99 3.08 16.42
N GLU A 162 3.94 2.37 16.00
CA GLU A 162 3.74 0.94 16.20
C GLU A 162 4.93 0.07 15.77
N ASN A 163 5.60 0.37 14.65
CA ASN A 163 6.75 -0.40 14.16
C ASN A 163 7.95 -0.36 15.12
N ALA A 164 8.09 0.73 15.90
CA ALA A 164 9.14 0.83 16.90
C ALA A 164 8.92 -0.13 18.09
N LEU A 165 7.70 -0.65 18.26
CA LEU A 165 7.36 -1.63 19.29
C LEU A 165 7.78 -3.05 18.90
N PHE A 166 8.02 -3.33 17.62
CA PHE A 166 8.40 -4.67 17.18
C PHE A 166 9.92 -4.88 17.26
N PRO A 167 10.39 -6.03 17.76
CA PRO A 167 11.79 -6.37 17.74
C PRO A 167 12.24 -6.66 16.31
N THR A 168 13.51 -6.42 16.04
CA THR A 168 14.12 -6.91 14.79
C THR A 168 14.37 -8.41 14.89
N GLU A 169 14.44 -9.09 13.75
CA GLU A 169 14.77 -10.51 13.69
C GLU A 169 16.10 -10.82 14.40
N GLN A 170 17.12 -9.99 14.14
CA GLN A 170 18.43 -10.10 14.79
C GLN A 170 18.32 -9.98 16.32
N MET A 171 17.48 -9.08 16.82
CA MET A 171 17.25 -8.92 18.26
C MET A 171 16.62 -10.19 18.86
N LEU A 172 15.68 -10.85 18.18
CA LEU A 172 15.08 -12.11 18.63
C LEU A 172 16.13 -13.22 18.73
N LEU A 173 16.99 -13.35 17.73
CA LEU A 173 18.05 -14.36 17.70
C LEU A 173 19.09 -14.13 18.80
N ASP A 174 19.63 -12.92 18.89
CA ASP A 174 20.78 -12.64 19.76
C ASP A 174 20.40 -12.56 21.24
N GLN A 175 19.24 -11.95 21.57
CA GLN A 175 18.90 -11.63 22.96
C GLN A 175 17.95 -12.65 23.61
N TYR A 176 17.14 -13.35 22.83
CA TYR A 176 16.08 -14.22 23.37
C TYR A 176 16.31 -15.70 23.08
N LEU A 177 16.76 -16.04 21.88
CA LEU A 177 16.95 -17.42 21.46
C LEU A 177 18.38 -17.93 21.73
N GLY A 178 19.40 -17.11 21.46
CA GLY A 178 20.81 -17.47 21.64
C GLY A 178 21.31 -18.52 20.65
N GLU A 179 20.62 -18.69 19.52
CA GLU A 179 20.91 -19.70 18.50
C GLU A 179 20.77 -19.10 17.09
N PRO A 180 21.53 -19.60 16.10
CA PRO A 180 21.42 -19.16 14.72
C PRO A 180 20.09 -19.60 14.11
N LEU A 181 19.68 -18.89 13.07
CA LEU A 181 18.47 -19.18 12.31
C LEU A 181 18.54 -20.59 11.70
N ALA A 182 17.48 -21.39 11.87
CA ALA A 182 17.40 -22.73 11.30
C ALA A 182 17.46 -22.70 9.75
N ASN A 183 17.85 -23.82 9.14
CA ASN A 183 17.99 -23.90 7.68
C ASN A 183 16.65 -24.06 6.93
N SER A 184 15.60 -24.52 7.62
CA SER A 184 14.28 -24.81 7.05
C SER A 184 13.30 -23.69 7.38
N ILE A 185 12.55 -23.19 6.40
CA ILE A 185 11.53 -22.14 6.59
C ILE A 185 10.51 -22.50 7.67
N SER A 186 10.15 -23.79 7.80
CA SER A 186 9.22 -24.24 8.84
C SER A 186 9.82 -24.07 10.24
N ASP A 187 11.08 -24.48 10.39
CA ASP A 187 11.79 -24.44 11.66
C ASP A 187 12.11 -22.98 12.04
N GLN A 188 12.44 -22.15 11.05
CA GLN A 188 12.61 -20.70 11.22
C GLN A 188 11.35 -20.05 11.79
N ARG A 189 10.17 -20.40 11.26
CA ARG A 189 8.91 -19.87 11.76
C ARG A 189 8.67 -20.25 13.21
N GLU A 190 8.89 -21.51 13.57
CA GLU A 190 8.71 -21.99 14.95
C GLU A 190 9.71 -21.34 15.90
N GLN A 191 10.97 -21.25 15.48
CA GLN A 191 12.05 -20.60 16.22
C GLN A 191 11.74 -19.11 16.46
N LEU A 192 11.37 -18.36 15.43
CA LEU A 192 11.02 -16.94 15.55
C LEU A 192 9.76 -16.73 16.39
N LEU A 193 8.78 -17.64 16.32
CA LEU A 193 7.59 -17.58 17.17
C LEU A 193 7.94 -17.79 18.64
N LYS A 194 8.86 -18.73 18.93
CA LYS A 194 9.40 -18.92 20.29
C LYS A 194 10.14 -17.67 20.77
N GLY A 195 11.00 -17.09 19.93
CA GLY A 195 11.70 -15.83 20.23
C GLY A 195 10.72 -14.69 20.51
N TRP A 196 9.66 -14.58 19.71
CA TRP A 196 8.58 -13.62 19.90
C TRP A 196 7.86 -13.79 21.25
N HIS A 197 7.53 -15.02 21.65
CA HIS A 197 6.92 -15.26 22.96
C HIS A 197 7.85 -14.87 24.11
N LEU A 198 9.14 -15.19 24.02
CA LEU A 198 10.13 -14.81 25.02
C LEU A 198 10.29 -13.29 25.12
N TYR A 199 10.27 -12.60 23.98
CA TYR A 199 10.25 -11.14 23.90
C TYR A 199 9.04 -10.56 24.62
N LEU A 200 7.82 -11.06 24.34
CA LEU A 200 6.61 -10.59 25.01
C LEU A 200 6.66 -10.79 26.53
N ILE A 201 7.17 -11.93 26.98
CA ILE A 201 7.26 -12.21 28.42
C ILE A 201 8.28 -11.27 29.07
N LYS A 202 9.50 -11.21 28.57
CA LYS A 202 10.56 -10.41 29.21
C LYS A 202 10.33 -8.90 29.08
N GLU A 203 9.97 -8.41 27.90
CA GLU A 203 9.87 -6.97 27.66
C GLU A 203 8.53 -6.37 28.02
N TRP A 204 7.44 -7.11 27.85
CA TRP A 204 6.10 -6.55 28.04
C TRP A 204 5.46 -6.99 29.34
N SER A 205 5.62 -8.26 29.74
CA SER A 205 5.13 -8.72 31.05
C SER A 205 6.08 -8.38 32.21
N LYS A 206 7.36 -8.11 31.89
CA LYS A 206 8.47 -7.87 32.84
C LYS A 206 8.68 -9.04 33.82
N GLU A 207 8.51 -10.27 33.31
CA GLU A 207 8.70 -11.51 34.06
C GLU A 207 9.75 -12.40 33.36
N GLU A 208 10.38 -13.30 34.13
CA GLU A 208 11.20 -14.35 33.54
C GLU A 208 10.33 -15.52 33.07
N PRO A 209 10.65 -16.14 31.91
CA PRO A 209 9.83 -17.20 31.33
C PRO A 209 9.84 -18.45 32.22
N SER A 210 8.65 -18.85 32.68
CA SER A 210 8.47 -20.06 33.47
C SER A 210 8.68 -21.32 32.62
N GLN A 211 9.18 -22.39 33.26
CA GLN A 211 9.28 -23.72 32.65
C GLN A 211 7.92 -24.45 32.63
N THR A 212 6.98 -24.04 33.48
CA THR A 212 5.65 -24.63 33.55
C THR A 212 4.76 -24.05 32.47
N GLU A 213 4.13 -24.91 31.66
CA GLU A 213 3.31 -24.48 30.51
C GLU A 213 2.15 -23.55 30.92
N SER A 214 1.50 -23.80 32.06
CA SER A 214 0.38 -22.97 32.55
C SER A 214 0.84 -21.55 32.91
N ASP A 215 1.95 -21.42 33.64
CA ASP A 215 2.51 -20.13 34.00
C ASP A 215 3.05 -19.41 32.77
N PHE A 216 3.72 -20.12 31.86
CA PHE A 216 4.20 -19.56 30.59
C PHE A 216 3.05 -18.97 29.77
N LYS A 217 1.93 -19.68 29.64
CA LYS A 217 0.73 -19.17 28.94
C LYS A 217 0.15 -17.93 29.62
N ARG A 218 0.10 -17.89 30.96
CA ARG A 218 -0.34 -16.71 31.71
C ARG A 218 0.57 -15.51 31.47
N GLN A 219 1.88 -15.71 31.54
CA GLN A 219 2.90 -14.69 31.28
C GLN A 219 2.80 -14.15 29.85
N LEU A 220 2.63 -15.05 28.89
CA LEU A 220 2.47 -14.69 27.48
C LEU A 220 1.20 -13.85 27.26
N SER A 221 0.06 -14.26 27.82
CA SER A 221 -1.20 -13.48 27.74
C SER A 221 -1.02 -12.08 28.33
N LYS A 222 -0.39 -11.96 29.52
CA LYS A 222 -0.08 -10.67 30.14
C LYS A 222 0.83 -9.79 29.26
N GLY A 223 1.88 -10.37 28.69
CA GLY A 223 2.80 -9.67 27.78
C GLY A 223 2.11 -9.22 26.49
N LEU A 224 1.28 -10.08 25.91
CA LEU A 224 0.51 -9.78 24.70
C LEU A 224 -0.52 -8.67 24.94
N PHE A 225 -1.21 -8.70 26.08
CA PHE A 225 -2.13 -7.64 26.49
C PHE A 225 -1.41 -6.30 26.62
N ALA A 226 -0.30 -6.24 27.34
CA ALA A 226 0.49 -5.02 27.52
C ALA A 226 1.04 -4.49 26.19
N PHE A 227 1.53 -5.38 25.32
CA PHE A 227 1.99 -5.04 23.98
C PHE A 227 0.87 -4.43 23.12
N ASN A 228 -0.29 -5.06 23.08
CA ASN A 228 -1.42 -4.56 22.29
C ASN A 228 -2.00 -3.27 22.84
N LEU A 229 -1.97 -3.06 24.15
CA LEU A 229 -2.33 -1.78 24.77
C LEU A 229 -1.41 -0.65 24.29
N ALA A 230 -0.10 -0.88 24.32
CA ALA A 230 0.87 0.10 23.79
C ALA A 230 0.74 0.33 22.29
N ARG A 231 0.34 -0.69 21.52
CA ARG A 231 0.00 -0.53 20.10
C ARG A 231 -1.19 0.38 19.89
N ILE A 232 -2.26 0.23 20.68
CA ILE A 232 -3.42 1.13 20.62
C ILE A 232 -2.98 2.57 20.87
N ASP A 233 -2.16 2.80 21.89
CA ASP A 233 -1.64 4.14 22.22
C ASP A 233 -0.77 4.72 21.09
N ALA A 234 0.07 3.90 20.46
CA ALA A 234 0.89 4.31 19.33
C ALA A 234 0.04 4.68 18.10
N ILE A 235 -1.02 3.90 17.83
CA ILE A 235 -1.92 4.12 16.69
C ILE A 235 -2.76 5.38 16.86
N GLN A 236 -3.29 5.64 18.07
CA GLN A 236 -4.09 6.84 18.35
C GLN A 236 -3.33 8.14 18.11
N GLN A 237 -2.00 8.11 18.21
CA GLN A 237 -1.13 9.26 17.99
C GLN A 237 -0.68 9.44 16.54
N ASP A 238 -0.87 8.44 15.67
CA ASP A 238 -0.52 8.54 14.26
C ASP A 238 -1.69 9.18 13.49
N SER A 239 -1.35 10.10 12.58
CA SER A 239 -2.37 10.87 11.88
C SER A 239 -3.15 9.96 10.92
N LEU A 240 -4.48 10.11 10.88
CA LEU A 240 -5.41 9.26 10.09
C LEU A 240 -5.24 9.34 8.56
N PHE A 241 -4.18 9.99 8.04
CA PHE A 241 -3.97 10.16 6.62
C PHE A 241 -3.15 9.00 6.04
N PRO A 242 -3.66 8.31 5.02
CA PRO A 242 -2.92 7.20 4.40
C PRO A 242 -1.62 7.69 3.74
N SER A 243 -0.49 7.40 4.37
CA SER A 243 0.85 7.70 3.85
C SER A 243 1.24 6.86 2.63
N TYR A 244 0.50 5.77 2.35
CA TYR A 244 0.80 4.84 1.25
C TYR A 244 0.76 5.50 -0.14
N LEU A 245 -0.06 6.54 -0.33
CA LEU A 245 -0.12 7.27 -1.61
C LEU A 245 1.07 8.19 -1.84
N ARG A 246 1.80 8.53 -0.76
CA ARG A 246 2.70 9.67 -0.78
C ARG A 246 4.15 9.29 -0.94
N ASN A 247 4.56 8.09 -0.51
CA ASN A 247 5.96 7.68 -0.57
C ASN A 247 6.13 6.52 -1.52
N LYS A 248 6.73 6.80 -2.68
CA LYS A 248 7.17 5.76 -3.61
C LYS A 248 8.67 5.53 -3.42
N GLU A 249 9.06 4.26 -3.33
CA GLU A 249 10.47 3.87 -3.29
C GLU A 249 11.25 4.50 -4.47
N PRO A 250 12.48 5.03 -4.26
CA PRO A 250 13.25 5.70 -5.31
C PRO A 250 13.42 4.84 -6.56
N PHE A 251 13.60 3.52 -6.39
CA PHE A 251 13.69 2.57 -7.50
C PHE A 251 12.42 2.55 -8.36
N LEU A 252 11.23 2.56 -7.74
CA LEU A 252 9.96 2.59 -8.45
C LEU A 252 9.78 3.91 -9.22
N LEU A 253 10.23 5.03 -8.66
CA LEU A 253 10.22 6.32 -9.34
C LEU A 253 11.12 6.32 -10.60
N VAL A 254 12.30 5.70 -10.53
CA VAL A 254 13.19 5.55 -11.70
C VAL A 254 12.55 4.67 -12.77
N MET A 255 12.01 3.50 -12.39
CA MET A 255 11.30 2.62 -13.33
C MET A 255 10.12 3.33 -14.00
N PHE A 256 9.38 4.10 -13.22
CA PHE A 256 8.26 4.90 -13.70
C PHE A 256 8.69 5.97 -14.70
N LEU A 257 9.79 6.69 -14.44
CA LEU A 257 10.35 7.65 -15.39
C LEU A 257 10.83 6.97 -16.69
N LEU A 258 11.57 5.87 -16.57
CA LEU A 258 12.08 5.12 -17.72
C LEU A 258 10.95 4.60 -18.60
N TRP A 259 9.85 4.12 -18.01
CA TRP A 259 8.67 3.70 -18.76
C TRP A 259 8.05 4.86 -19.57
N ASN A 260 7.88 6.02 -18.94
CA ASN A 260 7.31 7.19 -19.61
C ASN A 260 8.25 7.73 -20.73
N LEU A 261 9.57 7.71 -20.51
CA LEU A 261 10.57 8.03 -21.54
C LEU A 261 10.52 7.05 -22.70
N PHE A 262 10.48 5.74 -22.41
CA PHE A 262 10.37 4.69 -23.42
C PHE A 262 9.10 4.87 -24.26
N PHE A 263 7.95 5.09 -23.62
CA PHE A 263 6.68 5.30 -24.31
C PHE A 263 6.73 6.52 -25.24
N ALA A 264 7.21 7.66 -24.73
CA ALA A 264 7.34 8.88 -25.52
C ALA A 264 8.29 8.71 -26.71
N TRP A 265 9.47 8.11 -26.48
CA TRP A 265 10.43 7.82 -27.54
C TRP A 265 9.84 6.87 -28.60
N PHE A 266 9.17 5.80 -28.17
CA PHE A 266 8.61 4.80 -29.05
C PHE A 266 7.48 5.36 -29.93
N ALA A 267 6.62 6.20 -29.36
CA ALA A 267 5.54 6.89 -30.07
C ALA A 267 6.07 7.88 -31.13
N ASN A 268 7.24 8.49 -30.89
CA ASN A 268 7.84 9.48 -31.78
C ASN A 268 8.85 8.91 -32.78
N ARG A 269 9.02 7.59 -32.84
CA ARG A 269 10.01 6.97 -33.74
C ARG A 269 9.64 7.22 -35.20
N ARG A 270 10.53 7.89 -35.95
CA ARG A 270 10.34 8.27 -37.37
C ARG A 270 9.90 7.13 -38.31
N LYS A 271 10.22 5.88 -37.95
CA LYS A 271 9.88 4.68 -38.74
C LYS A 271 8.37 4.42 -38.91
N TRP A 272 7.53 5.09 -38.13
CA TRP A 272 6.06 4.97 -38.25
C TRP A 272 5.45 5.84 -39.35
N PHE A 273 6.20 6.81 -39.90
CA PHE A 273 5.68 7.83 -40.81
C PHE A 273 6.07 7.64 -42.29
N ILE A 274 6.76 6.55 -42.63
CA ILE A 274 7.32 6.30 -43.98
C ILE A 274 6.51 5.22 -44.75
N LEU A 275 5.24 4.99 -44.40
CA LEU A 275 4.36 4.03 -45.09
C LEU A 275 3.00 4.62 -45.40
#